data_AF-A0A2W6U3X3-F1
#
_entry.id   AF-A0A2W6U3X3-F1
#
_cell.length_a   1.000
_cell.length_b   1.000
_cell.length_c   1.000
_cell.angle_alpha   90.00
_cell.angle_beta   90.00
_cell.angle_gamma   90.00
#
_symmetry.space_group_name_H-M   'P 1'
#
loop_
_entity.id
_entity.type
_entity.pdbx_description
1 polymer ?
#
loop_
_entity_poly.entity_id
_entity_poly.type
_entity_poly.pdbx_seq_one_letter_code
_entity_poly.pdbx_strand_id
1 'polypeptide(L)'
;GTVDKFQGQEAAVAIVSLAASSGRDAPRGLEFLLLQNRLNVAVSRAEHTAYVVYATGLLDDLPRTPEGVARLSAFARLVGAA
;
A
#
# COMPACT_ATOMS: atom_id res chain seq x y z
N GLY A 1 -5.54 -10.40 -9.07
CA GLY A 1 -6.21 -10.92 -7.85
C GLY A 1 -6.00 -9.96 -6.70
N THR A 2 -6.74 -10.09 -5.59
CA THR A 2 -6.47 -9.30 -4.38
C THR A 2 -5.23 -9.85 -3.65
N VAL A 3 -4.63 -9.06 -2.78
CA VAL A 3 -3.49 -9.48 -1.93
C VAL A 3 -3.79 -10.80 -1.20
N ASP A 4 -5.02 -10.97 -0.70
CA ASP A 4 -5.41 -12.17 0.06
C ASP A 4 -5.39 -13.44 -0.80
N LYS A 5 -5.69 -13.33 -2.11
CA LYS A 5 -5.64 -14.47 -3.03
C LYS A 5 -4.22 -14.91 -3.35
N PHE A 6 -3.24 -14.01 -3.23
CA PHE A 6 -1.83 -14.27 -3.51
C PHE A 6 -1.02 -14.56 -2.24
N GLN A 7 -1.66 -14.66 -1.08
CA GLN A 7 -0.96 -15.01 0.15
C GLN A 7 -0.40 -16.43 0.04
N GLY A 8 0.92 -16.59 0.25
CA GLY A 8 1.63 -17.86 0.11
C GLY A 8 1.96 -18.26 -1.34
N GLN A 9 1.71 -17.39 -2.33
CA GLN A 9 2.11 -17.59 -3.72
C GLN A 9 3.18 -16.57 -4.12
N GLU A 10 4.17 -16.94 -4.92
CA GLU A 10 5.28 -16.06 -5.31
C GLU A 10 5.41 -15.97 -6.84
N ALA A 11 6.02 -14.90 -7.32
CA ALA A 11 6.27 -14.64 -8.73
C ALA A 11 7.56 -13.84 -8.92
N ALA A 12 8.25 -14.02 -10.05
CA ALA A 12 9.44 -13.24 -10.38
C ALA A 12 9.22 -11.72 -10.26
N VAL A 13 8.06 -11.25 -10.72
CA VAL A 13 7.64 -9.85 -10.64
C VAL A 13 6.23 -9.74 -10.05
N ALA A 14 6.04 -8.82 -9.10
CA ALA A 14 4.72 -8.44 -8.59
C ALA A 14 4.40 -6.99 -8.95
N ILE A 15 3.18 -6.74 -9.45
CA ILE A 15 2.66 -5.40 -9.69
C ILE A 15 1.47 -5.20 -8.75
N VAL A 16 1.59 -4.24 -7.84
CA VAL A 16 0.59 -3.93 -6.82
C VAL A 16 0.02 -2.56 -7.10
N SER A 17 -1.27 -2.49 -7.42
CA SER A 17 -1.99 -1.22 -7.53
C SER A 17 -2.80 -0.97 -6.26
N LEU A 18 -2.72 0.24 -5.71
CA LEU A 18 -3.58 0.66 -4.60
C LEU A 18 -5.02 0.97 -5.05
N ALA A 19 -5.27 1.10 -6.35
CA ALA A 19 -6.59 1.26 -6.95
C ALA A 19 -7.45 2.38 -6.31
N ALA A 20 -6.82 3.44 -5.81
CA ALA A 20 -7.45 4.63 -5.25
C ALA A 20 -6.63 5.87 -5.62
N SER A 21 -7.33 6.96 -5.97
CA SER A 21 -6.70 8.24 -6.32
C SER A 21 -6.40 9.10 -5.09
N SER A 22 -7.19 8.94 -4.02
CA SER A 22 -7.02 9.60 -2.73
C SER A 22 -7.56 8.73 -1.59
N GLY A 23 -7.28 9.11 -0.33
CA GLY A 23 -7.85 8.43 0.84
C GLY A 23 -9.38 8.45 0.88
N ARG A 24 -10.01 9.44 0.22
CA ARG A 24 -11.47 9.59 0.13
C ARG A 24 -12.10 8.61 -0.86
N ASP A 25 -11.35 8.17 -1.86
CA ASP A 25 -11.82 7.23 -2.89
C ASP A 25 -11.70 5.77 -2.43
N ALA A 26 -10.96 5.52 -1.34
CA ALA A 26 -10.77 4.19 -0.79
C ALA A 26 -12.05 3.72 -0.08
N PRO A 27 -12.71 2.63 -0.51
CA PRO A 27 -14.01 2.19 0.04
C PRO A 27 -14.01 1.88 1.54
N ARG A 28 -12.82 1.61 2.11
CA ARG A 28 -12.63 1.30 3.54
C ARG A 28 -11.70 2.30 4.24
N GLY A 29 -11.49 3.46 3.61
CA GLY A 29 -10.58 4.50 4.08
C GLY A 29 -9.10 4.20 3.81
N LEU A 30 -8.28 5.23 3.98
CA LEU A 30 -6.84 5.16 3.76
C LEU A 30 -6.17 4.21 4.76
N GLU A 31 -6.64 4.17 6.00
CA GLU A 31 -6.07 3.35 7.06
C GLU A 31 -6.14 1.87 6.74
N PHE A 32 -7.23 1.41 6.11
CA PHE A 32 -7.36 0.05 5.63
C PHE A 32 -6.44 -0.23 4.43
N LEU A 33 -6.34 0.73 3.51
CA LEU A 33 -5.52 0.61 2.31
C LEU A 33 -4.02 0.52 2.63
N LEU A 34 -3.57 1.30 3.61
CA LEU A 34 -2.17 1.37 4.06
C LEU A 34 -1.86 0.42 5.23
N LEU A 35 -2.68 -0.61 5.42
CA LEU A 35 -2.39 -1.64 6.41
C LEU A 35 -1.05 -2.32 6.10
N GLN A 36 -0.09 -2.17 7.03
CA GLN A 36 1.28 -2.63 6.85
C GLN A 36 1.36 -4.13 6.53
N ASN A 37 0.56 -4.96 7.19
CA ASN A 37 0.51 -6.39 6.92
C ASN A 37 0.07 -6.70 5.47
N ARG A 38 -0.83 -5.91 4.88
CA ARG A 38 -1.26 -6.11 3.49
C ARG A 38 -0.19 -5.65 2.51
N LEU A 39 0.44 -4.51 2.77
CA LEU A 39 1.56 -4.02 1.96
C LEU A 39 2.75 -5.00 2.00
N ASN A 40 3.07 -5.53 3.19
CA ASN A 40 4.12 -6.52 3.36
C ASN A 40 3.85 -7.77 2.53
N VAL A 41 2.64 -8.33 2.59
CA VAL A 41 2.28 -9.48 1.75
C VAL A 41 2.43 -9.10 0.28
N ALA A 42 1.80 -8.01 -0.16
CA ALA A 42 1.78 -7.60 -1.57
C ALA A 42 3.18 -7.39 -2.18
N VAL A 43 4.10 -6.75 -1.44
CA VAL A 43 5.47 -6.49 -1.90
C VAL A 43 6.35 -7.73 -1.80
N SER A 44 6.24 -8.52 -0.72
CA SER A 44 7.08 -9.71 -0.51
C SER A 44 6.74 -10.91 -1.39
N ARG A 45 5.71 -10.82 -2.25
CA ARG A 45 5.41 -11.87 -3.23
C ARG A 45 6.33 -11.83 -4.46
N ALA A 46 7.06 -10.72 -4.66
CA ALA A 46 8.03 -10.62 -5.73
C ALA A 46 9.35 -11.30 -5.33
N GLU A 47 9.83 -12.22 -6.16
CA GLU A 47 11.14 -12.85 -5.98
C GLU A 47 12.27 -11.93 -6.46
N HIS A 48 12.02 -11.10 -7.49
CA HIS A 48 13.02 -10.21 -8.08
C HIS A 48 12.62 -8.73 -8.03
N THR A 49 11.39 -8.37 -8.43
CA THR A 49 10.97 -6.95 -8.49
C THR A 49 9.51 -6.73 -8.14
N ALA A 50 9.25 -5.78 -7.24
CA ALA A 50 7.92 -5.32 -6.89
C ALA A 50 7.69 -3.90 -7.43
N TYR A 51 6.64 -3.72 -8.23
CA TYR A 51 6.16 -2.40 -8.64
C TYR A 51 4.94 -2.01 -7.80
N VAL A 52 5.05 -0.89 -7.07
CA VAL A 52 3.92 -0.31 -6.33
C VAL A 52 3.38 0.88 -7.11
N VAL A 53 2.16 0.74 -7.63
CA VAL A 53 1.45 1.76 -8.40
C VAL A 53 0.43 2.45 -7.49
N TYR A 54 0.62 3.75 -7.27
CA TYR A 54 -0.19 4.56 -6.38
C TYR A 54 -0.42 5.96 -6.97
N ALA A 55 -1.48 6.63 -6.51
CA ALA A 55 -1.70 8.04 -6.81
C ALA A 55 -1.08 8.91 -5.71
N THR A 56 -0.43 10.01 -6.08
CA THR A 56 0.21 10.93 -5.11
C THR A 56 -0.80 11.54 -4.14
N GLY A 57 -2.07 11.66 -4.53
CA GLY A 57 -3.17 12.10 -3.65
C GLY A 57 -3.41 11.19 -2.42
N LEU A 58 -2.82 10.01 -2.37
CA LEU A 58 -2.79 9.17 -1.16
C LEU A 58 -1.82 9.68 -0.09
N LEU A 59 -0.83 10.48 -0.48
CA LEU A 59 0.14 11.12 0.43
C LEU A 59 -0.39 12.43 1.03
N ASP A 60 -1.42 13.01 0.42
CA ASP A 60 -2.00 14.30 0.82
C ASP A 60 -3.02 14.20 1.96
N ASP A 61 -3.28 12.98 2.47
CA ASP A 61 -4.27 12.79 3.54
C ASP A 61 -3.74 13.24 4.91
N LEU A 62 -4.66 13.60 5.81
CA LEU A 62 -4.32 14.05 7.17
C LEU A 62 -4.89 13.08 8.21
N PRO A 63 -4.11 12.07 8.64
CA PRO A 63 -4.57 11.10 9.63
C PRO A 63 -4.87 11.77 10.97
N ARG A 64 -5.97 11.35 11.62
CA ARG A 64 -6.41 11.90 12.90
C ARG A 64 -5.90 11.14 14.12
N THR A 65 -5.16 10.06 13.90
CA THR A 65 -4.62 9.19 14.94
C THR A 65 -3.11 9.02 14.78
N PRO A 66 -2.37 8.85 15.88
CA PRO A 66 -0.93 8.55 15.82
C PRO A 66 -0.61 7.34 14.94
N GLU A 67 -1.42 6.29 14.99
CA GLU A 67 -1.24 5.08 14.17
C GLU A 67 -1.44 5.36 12.69
N GLY A 68 -2.39 6.24 12.35
CA GLY A 68 -2.60 6.69 10.98
C GLY A 68 -1.39 7.46 10.43
N VAL A 69 -0.82 8.36 11.24
CA VAL A 69 0.41 9.09 10.89
C VAL A 69 1.58 8.12 10.69
N ALA A 70 1.74 7.14 11.57
CA ALA A 70 2.79 6.13 11.45
C ALA A 70 2.65 5.30 10.17
N ARG A 71 1.43 4.88 9.81
CA ARG A 71 1.17 4.14 8.55
C ARG A 71 1.45 4.99 7.32
N LEU A 72 0.99 6.24 7.30
CA LEU A 72 1.24 7.15 6.18
C LEU A 72 2.74 7.42 6.03
N SER A 73 3.46 7.65 7.12
CA SER A 73 4.92 7.83 7.11
C SER A 73 5.66 6.58 6.60
N ALA A 74 5.24 5.39 7.05
CA ALA A 74 5.81 4.13 6.58
C ALA A 74 5.57 3.93 5.07
N PHE A 75 4.36 4.26 4.59
CA PHE A 75 4.04 4.21 3.18
C PHE A 75 4.86 5.22 2.36
N ALA A 76 4.98 6.46 2.82
CA ALA A 76 5.81 7.49 2.16
C ALA A 76 7.27 7.04 1.99
N ARG A 77 7.85 6.41 3.02
CA ARG A 77 9.20 5.81 2.95
C ARG A 77 9.27 4.65 1.96
N LEU A 78 8.28 3.75 1.96
CA LEU A 78 8.22 2.61 1.05
C LEU A 78 8.24 3.06 -0.42
N VAL A 79 7.55 4.16 -0.74
CA VAL A 79 7.45 4.68 -2.12
C VAL A 79 8.49 5.76 -2.45
N GLY A 80 9.44 6.04 -1.55
CA GLY A 80 10.53 7.00 -1.77
C GLY A 80 10.10 8.48 -1.79
N ALA A 81 8.99 8.82 -1.13
CA ALA A 81 8.46 10.19 -1.04
C ALA A 81 8.80 10.90 0.29
N ALA A 82 9.67 10.31 1.12
CA ALA A 82 10.08 10.81 2.43
C ALA A 82 11.60 10.95 2.54
#